data_AF-A0A5C7QCW2-F1
#
_entry.id   AF-A0A5C7QCW2-F1
#
_cell.length_a   1.000
_cell.length_b   1.000
_cell.length_c   1.000
_cell.angle_alpha   90.00
_cell.angle_beta   90.00
_cell.angle_gamma   90.00
#
_symmetry.space_group_name_H-M   'P 1'
#
loop_
_entity.id
_entity.type
_entity.pdbx_description
1 polymer ?
#
loop_
_entity_poly.entity_id
_entity_poly.type
_entity_poly.pdbx_seq_one_letter_code
_entity_poly.pdbx_strand_id
1 'polypeptide(L)'
;MALKVKSSGIMRQLAVNLKQAPKRIQQEAAKQIQRELAKAIDKEFETKQDPYGKSWQPPKDGGETMQRSGRLRRGFVVEVVPGGVGLSVRITNEVEYAKWLQRGTEKMDARRMIPDGTLPESWKRIFDDAYAAAIERWYVATDARR
;
A
#
# COMPACT_ATOMS: atom_id res chain seq x y z
N MET A 1 4.71 41.64 -18.01
CA MET A 1 3.62 42.30 -17.24
C MET A 1 3.13 41.31 -16.17
N ALA A 2 3.18 41.67 -14.89
CA ALA A 2 2.59 40.87 -13.81
C ALA A 2 1.25 41.49 -13.41
N LEU A 3 0.16 40.72 -13.49
CA LEU A 3 -1.16 41.14 -13.04
C LEU A 3 -1.15 41.26 -11.50
N LYS A 4 -1.15 42.50 -11.00
CA LYS A 4 -1.11 42.80 -9.55
C LYS A 4 -2.54 42.89 -9.02
N VAL A 5 -3.16 41.75 -8.75
CA VAL A 5 -4.51 41.70 -8.15
C VAL A 5 -4.37 41.95 -6.64
N LYS A 6 -5.11 42.92 -6.06
CA LYS A 6 -5.23 43.07 -4.59
C LYS A 6 -5.66 41.71 -4.03
N SER A 7 -4.92 41.14 -3.08
CA SER A 7 -5.19 39.78 -2.59
C SER A 7 -6.63 39.68 -2.08
N SER A 8 -7.54 39.20 -2.93
CA SER A 8 -8.90 38.89 -2.53
C SER A 8 -8.85 37.70 -1.57
N GLY A 9 -9.85 37.57 -0.69
CA GLY A 9 -9.92 36.42 0.23
C GLY A 9 -9.78 35.07 -0.50
N ILE A 10 -10.26 35.01 -1.75
CA ILE A 10 -10.18 33.85 -2.64
C ILE A 10 -8.74 33.44 -2.96
N MET A 11 -7.86 34.39 -3.31
CA MET A 11 -6.46 34.07 -3.64
C MET A 11 -5.67 33.62 -2.41
N ARG A 12 -5.98 34.19 -1.23
CA ARG A 12 -5.40 33.71 0.04
C ARG A 12 -5.90 32.31 0.39
N GLN A 13 -7.19 32.04 0.19
CA GLN A 13 -7.77 30.71 0.43
C GLN A 13 -7.17 29.65 -0.50
N LEU A 14 -6.97 29.98 -1.78
CA LEU A 14 -6.29 29.11 -2.73
C LEU A 14 -4.84 28.82 -2.31
N ALA A 15 -4.09 29.85 -1.89
CA ALA A 15 -2.71 29.66 -1.40
C ALA A 15 -2.64 28.74 -0.17
N VAL A 16 -3.57 28.89 0.79
CA VAL A 16 -3.67 28.00 1.96
C VAL A 16 -4.03 26.57 1.52
N ASN A 17 -4.97 26.39 0.60
CA ASN A 17 -5.38 25.08 0.10
C ASN A 17 -4.22 24.37 -0.61
N LEU A 18 -3.45 25.08 -1.44
CA LEU A 18 -2.26 24.54 -2.13
C LEU A 18 -1.17 24.15 -1.13
N LYS A 19 -0.95 24.94 -0.07
CA LYS A 19 0.01 24.61 0.99
C LYS A 19 -0.38 23.35 1.77
N GLN A 20 -1.68 23.08 1.93
CA GLN A 20 -2.19 21.90 2.64
C GLN A 20 -2.41 20.69 1.73
N ALA A 21 -2.40 20.87 0.40
CA ALA A 21 -2.69 19.83 -0.58
C ALA A 21 -1.80 18.59 -0.41
N PRO A 22 -0.46 18.70 -0.30
CA PRO A 22 0.39 17.52 -0.20
C PRO A 22 0.05 16.64 1.00
N LYS A 23 -0.20 17.26 2.16
CA LYS A 23 -0.54 16.54 3.39
C LYS A 23 -1.88 15.82 3.27
N ARG A 24 -2.91 16.48 2.72
CA ARG A 24 -4.24 15.87 2.55
C ARG A 24 -4.22 14.73 1.54
N ILE A 25 -3.57 14.95 0.39
CA ILE A 25 -3.41 13.94 -0.66
C ILE A 25 -2.67 12.72 -0.09
N GLN A 26 -1.56 12.93 0.63
CA GLN A 26 -0.80 11.84 1.25
C GLN A 26 -1.62 11.09 2.30
N GLN A 27 -2.43 11.76 3.12
CA GLN A 27 -3.27 11.10 4.12
C GLN A 27 -4.35 10.21 3.48
N GLU A 28 -4.99 10.69 2.42
CA GLU A 28 -5.99 9.90 1.69
C GLU A 28 -5.35 8.76 0.91
N ALA A 29 -4.23 9.01 0.22
CA ALA A 29 -3.45 7.98 -0.45
C ALA A 29 -3.00 6.90 0.55
N ALA A 30 -2.51 7.28 1.73
CA ALA A 30 -2.05 6.32 2.76
C ALA A 30 -3.15 5.33 3.18
N LYS A 31 -4.37 5.83 3.45
CA LYS A 31 -5.52 4.97 3.79
C LYS A 31 -5.87 4.00 2.66
N GLN A 32 -5.84 4.49 1.42
CA GLN A 32 -6.16 3.67 0.26
C GLN A 32 -5.09 2.62 0.00
N ILE A 33 -3.80 2.99 0.04
CA ILE A 33 -2.67 2.07 -0.09
C ILE A 33 -2.75 0.99 0.98
N GLN A 34 -2.97 1.36 2.25
CA GLN A 34 -3.08 0.40 3.34
C GLN A 34 -4.15 -0.66 3.08
N ARG A 35 -5.35 -0.21 2.67
CA ARG A 35 -6.49 -1.09 2.41
C ARG A 35 -6.24 -1.99 1.20
N GLU A 36 -5.73 -1.45 0.11
CA GLU A 36 -5.54 -2.22 -1.12
C GLU A 36 -4.34 -3.17 -1.04
N LEU A 37 -3.27 -2.81 -0.31
CA LEU A 37 -2.17 -3.74 -0.02
C LEU A 37 -2.63 -4.92 0.84
N ALA A 38 -3.44 -4.67 1.88
CA ALA A 38 -4.00 -5.75 2.70
C ALA A 38 -4.84 -6.71 1.85
N LYS A 39 -5.68 -6.19 0.96
CA LYS A 39 -6.44 -7.00 -0.01
C LYS A 39 -5.55 -7.76 -0.99
N ALA A 40 -4.46 -7.14 -1.46
CA ALA A 40 -3.53 -7.78 -2.39
C ALA A 40 -2.88 -9.01 -1.73
N ILE A 41 -2.38 -8.86 -0.50
CA ILE A 41 -1.85 -9.96 0.29
C ILE A 41 -2.92 -11.04 0.49
N ASP A 42 -4.14 -10.68 0.88
CA ASP A 42 -5.23 -11.65 1.04
C ASP A 42 -5.52 -12.43 -0.25
N LYS A 43 -5.51 -11.75 -1.40
CA LYS A 43 -5.73 -12.36 -2.72
C LYS A 43 -4.58 -13.29 -3.13
N GLU A 44 -3.34 -12.92 -2.81
CA GLU A 44 -2.16 -13.78 -3.01
C GLU A 44 -2.31 -15.10 -2.23
N PHE A 45 -2.85 -15.05 -1.01
CA PHE A 45 -3.19 -16.25 -0.24
C PHE A 45 -4.30 -17.09 -0.88
N GLU A 46 -5.37 -16.46 -1.37
CA GLU A 46 -6.48 -17.15 -2.03
C GLU A 46 -6.05 -17.83 -3.33
N THR A 47 -5.22 -17.14 -4.12
CA THR A 47 -4.73 -17.63 -5.41
C THR A 47 -3.49 -18.51 -5.29
N LYS A 48 -2.94 -18.65 -4.08
CA LYS A 48 -1.73 -19.43 -3.76
C LYS A 48 -0.52 -18.96 -4.59
N GLN A 49 -0.43 -17.65 -4.81
CA GLN A 49 0.61 -17.00 -5.60
C GLN A 49 1.41 -16.01 -4.76
N ASP A 50 2.68 -15.85 -5.09
CA ASP A 50 3.51 -14.78 -4.56
C ASP A 50 3.19 -13.42 -5.22
N PRO A 51 3.70 -12.30 -4.68
CA PRO A 51 3.48 -10.97 -5.25
C PRO A 51 3.93 -10.81 -6.72
N TYR A 52 4.77 -11.71 -7.22
CA TYR A 52 5.29 -11.72 -8.58
C TYR A 52 4.48 -12.63 -9.53
N GLY A 53 3.41 -13.25 -9.03
CA GLY A 53 2.52 -14.13 -9.80
C GLY A 53 2.97 -15.59 -9.87
N LYS A 54 4.03 -15.98 -9.15
CA LYS A 54 4.50 -17.36 -9.11
C LYS A 54 3.75 -18.14 -8.03
N SER A 55 3.21 -19.30 -8.37
CA SER A 55 2.55 -20.17 -7.38
C SER A 55 3.53 -20.63 -6.30
N TRP A 56 3.10 -20.58 -5.04
CA TRP A 56 3.88 -21.13 -3.95
C TRP A 56 3.96 -22.65 -4.06
N GLN A 57 5.13 -23.20 -3.72
CA GLN A 57 5.30 -24.65 -3.70
C GLN A 57 4.36 -25.30 -2.66
N PRO A 58 3.69 -26.40 -3.02
CA PRO A 58 2.94 -27.21 -2.06
C PRO A 58 3.82 -27.68 -0.89
N PRO A 59 3.24 -27.90 0.30
CA PRO A 59 3.99 -28.47 1.41
C PRO A 59 4.21 -29.97 1.20
N LYS A 60 5.34 -30.48 1.72
CA LYS A 60 5.77 -31.89 1.52
C LYS A 60 4.85 -32.90 2.20
N ASP A 61 4.12 -32.48 3.22
CA ASP A 61 3.17 -33.28 3.99
C ASP A 61 1.79 -33.38 3.29
N GLY A 62 1.63 -32.82 2.09
CA GLY A 62 0.38 -32.87 1.32
C GLY A 62 -0.74 -31.98 1.85
N GLY A 63 -0.45 -31.13 2.85
CA GLY A 63 -1.40 -30.15 3.38
C GLY A 63 -1.71 -29.01 2.41
N GLU A 64 -2.60 -28.11 2.82
CA GLU A 64 -2.95 -26.95 2.00
C GLU A 64 -1.81 -25.91 1.97
N THR A 65 -1.42 -25.49 0.76
CA THR A 65 -0.36 -24.51 0.54
C THR A 65 -0.63 -23.21 1.31
N MET A 66 0.31 -22.85 2.20
CA MET A 66 0.27 -21.62 3.00
C MET A 66 -0.96 -21.49 3.92
N GLN A 67 -1.67 -22.60 4.15
CA GLN A 67 -2.88 -22.65 4.96
C GLN A 67 -2.86 -23.87 5.87
N ARG A 68 -2.24 -23.71 7.05
CA ARG A 68 -2.30 -24.73 8.12
C ARG A 68 -3.48 -24.51 9.07
N SER A 69 -3.68 -23.27 9.49
CA SER A 69 -4.77 -22.87 10.42
C SER A 69 -5.40 -21.51 10.07
N GLY A 70 -4.97 -20.91 8.96
CA GLY A 70 -5.32 -19.54 8.57
C GLY A 70 -4.66 -18.43 9.40
N ARG A 71 -3.94 -18.76 10.50
CA ARG A 71 -3.25 -17.76 11.33
C ARG A 71 -2.20 -16.96 10.56
N LEU A 72 -1.48 -17.61 9.63
CA LEU A 72 -0.48 -16.94 8.80
C LEU A 72 -1.10 -15.81 7.96
N ARG A 73 -2.20 -16.11 7.27
CA ARG A 73 -2.96 -15.13 6.48
C ARG A 73 -3.51 -14.00 7.35
N ARG A 74 -4.21 -14.35 8.45
CA ARG A 74 -4.84 -13.35 9.34
C ARG A 74 -3.87 -12.54 10.17
N GLY A 75 -2.63 -13.01 10.33
CA GLY A 75 -1.62 -12.37 11.16
C GLY A 75 -0.94 -11.17 10.50
N PHE A 76 -1.24 -10.86 9.23
CA PHE A 76 -0.67 -9.71 8.55
C PHE A 76 -1.25 -8.39 9.07
N VAL A 77 -0.35 -7.46 9.38
CA VAL A 77 -0.68 -6.08 9.69
C VAL A 77 0.03 -5.19 8.69
N VAL A 78 -0.75 -4.37 7.98
CA VAL A 78 -0.25 -3.38 7.03
C VAL A 78 -0.48 -1.99 7.61
N GLU A 79 0.59 -1.22 7.74
CA GLU A 79 0.57 0.16 8.18
C GLU A 79 1.19 1.06 7.11
N VAL A 80 0.56 2.20 6.84
CA VAL A 80 1.12 3.23 5.96
C VAL A 80 1.19 4.51 6.77
N VAL A 81 2.41 4.92 7.09
CA VAL A 81 2.68 6.05 7.97
C VAL A 81 3.43 7.16 7.21
N PRO A 82 3.26 8.43 7.59
CA PRO A 82 4.14 9.48 7.09
C PRO A 82 5.61 9.18 7.45
N GLY A 83 6.47 9.20 6.45
CA GLY A 83 7.92 9.16 6.58
C GLY A 83 8.55 10.53 6.32
N GLY A 84 9.86 10.66 6.54
CA GLY A 84 10.57 11.95 6.44
C GLY A 84 10.47 12.65 5.07
N VAL A 85 10.22 11.91 3.99
CA VAL A 85 10.13 12.43 2.61
C VAL A 85 8.80 12.06 1.91
N GLY A 86 7.92 11.30 2.56
CA GLY A 86 6.72 10.77 1.89
C GLY A 86 5.93 9.79 2.75
N LEU A 87 5.48 8.69 2.16
CA LEU A 87 4.83 7.58 2.88
C LEU A 87 5.81 6.43 3.08
N SER A 88 5.74 5.79 4.23
CA SER A 88 6.46 4.56 4.55
C SER A 88 5.45 3.44 4.78
N VAL A 89 5.66 2.30 4.13
CA VAL A 89 4.84 1.10 4.31
C VAL A 89 5.55 0.16 5.27
N ARG A 90 4.87 -0.28 6.32
CA ARG A 90 5.34 -1.32 7.25
C ARG A 90 4.37 -2.49 7.16
N ILE A 91 4.91 -3.67 6.90
CA ILE A 91 4.15 -4.93 6.87
C ILE A 91 4.77 -5.86 7.90
N THR A 92 3.97 -6.33 8.85
CA THR A 92 4.39 -7.29 9.88
C THR A 92 3.47 -8.51 9.86
N ASN A 93 3.93 -9.59 10.48
CA ASN A 93 3.11 -10.77 10.71
C ASN A 93 3.33 -11.28 12.14
N GLU A 94 2.25 -11.59 12.86
CA GLU A 94 2.30 -12.10 14.23
C GLU A 94 2.89 -13.52 14.35
N VAL A 95 2.93 -14.25 13.23
CA VAL A 95 3.39 -15.63 13.19
C VAL A 95 4.90 -15.68 12.98
N GLU A 96 5.64 -16.14 14.00
CA GLU A 96 7.10 -16.13 13.98
C GLU A 96 7.70 -16.87 12.77
N TYR A 97 7.14 -18.02 12.39
CA TYR A 97 7.67 -18.81 11.28
C TYR A 97 7.46 -18.15 9.89
N ALA A 98 6.68 -17.06 9.79
CA ALA A 98 6.51 -16.31 8.54
C ALA A 98 7.84 -15.80 7.99
N LYS A 99 8.82 -15.46 8.85
CA LYS A 99 10.16 -15.02 8.43
C LYS A 99 10.90 -16.09 7.61
N TRP A 100 10.72 -17.36 7.98
CA TRP A 100 11.34 -18.49 7.29
C TRP A 100 10.62 -18.82 5.99
N LEU A 101 9.29 -18.66 5.94
CA LEU A 101 8.54 -18.77 4.70
C LEU A 101 8.94 -17.66 3.73
N GLN A 102 9.09 -16.43 4.21
CA GLN A 102 9.47 -15.28 3.38
C GLN A 102 10.87 -15.45 2.76
N ARG A 103 11.86 -15.85 3.55
CA ARG A 103 13.28 -15.90 3.12
C ARG A 103 13.71 -17.26 2.57
N GLY A 104 12.97 -18.32 2.88
CA GLY A 104 13.44 -19.68 2.72
C GLY A 104 14.48 -20.06 3.78
N THR A 105 14.92 -21.31 3.72
CA THR A 105 16.00 -21.90 4.51
C THR A 105 16.79 -22.87 3.62
N GLU A 106 17.89 -23.42 4.12
CA GLU A 106 18.66 -24.45 3.39
C GLU A 106 17.82 -25.68 2.98
N LYS A 107 16.72 -25.95 3.69
CA LYS A 107 15.86 -27.12 3.48
C LYS A 107 14.52 -26.80 2.80
N MET A 108 14.25 -25.51 2.54
CA MET A 108 12.95 -25.03 2.07
C MET A 108 13.09 -23.78 1.21
N ASP A 109 12.59 -23.84 -0.02
CA ASP A 109 12.52 -22.67 -0.89
C ASP A 109 11.62 -21.58 -0.31
N ALA A 110 11.96 -20.32 -0.65
CA ALA A 110 11.19 -19.16 -0.23
C ALA A 110 9.77 -19.17 -0.82
N ARG A 111 8.78 -18.90 0.04
CA ARG A 111 7.38 -18.65 -0.28
C ARG A 111 7.09 -17.20 0.04
N ARG A 112 7.55 -16.31 -0.85
CA ARG A 112 7.47 -14.86 -0.68
C ARG A 112 6.01 -14.45 -0.57
N MET A 113 5.66 -13.81 0.55
CA MET A 113 4.33 -13.25 0.82
C MET A 113 4.33 -11.73 0.65
N ILE A 114 5.50 -11.11 0.75
CA ILE A 114 5.71 -9.70 0.48
C ILE A 114 6.88 -9.53 -0.50
N PRO A 115 6.91 -8.44 -1.28
CA PRO A 115 8.07 -8.12 -2.09
C PRO A 115 9.32 -7.89 -1.25
N ASP A 116 10.41 -8.52 -1.64
CA ASP A 116 11.75 -8.44 -1.03
C ASP A 116 12.80 -7.82 -1.97
N GLY A 117 12.40 -7.46 -3.20
CA GLY A 117 13.26 -6.86 -4.22
C GLY A 117 12.56 -5.74 -4.97
N THR A 118 12.44 -5.88 -6.30
CA THR A 118 11.72 -4.89 -7.11
C THR A 118 10.23 -4.94 -6.79
N LEU A 119 9.59 -3.78 -6.65
CA LEU A 119 8.15 -3.71 -6.41
C LEU A 119 7.39 -4.31 -7.61
N PRO A 120 6.52 -5.33 -7.40
CA PRO A 120 5.74 -5.93 -8.46
C PRO A 120 4.79 -4.92 -9.10
N GLU A 121 4.46 -5.16 -10.36
CA GLU A 121 3.58 -4.28 -11.13
C GLU A 121 2.17 -4.20 -10.52
N SER A 122 1.67 -5.31 -9.96
CA SER A 122 0.39 -5.34 -9.24
C SER A 122 0.39 -4.37 -8.05
N TRP A 123 1.49 -4.32 -7.29
CA TRP A 123 1.63 -3.43 -6.15
C TRP A 123 1.86 -1.98 -6.58
N LYS A 124 2.66 -1.73 -7.64
CA LYS A 124 2.85 -0.36 -8.19
C LYS A 124 1.53 0.32 -8.53
N ARG A 125 0.65 -0.40 -9.24
CA ARG A 125 -0.67 0.12 -9.61
C ARG A 125 -1.51 0.53 -8.39
N ILE A 126 -1.39 -0.18 -7.27
CA ILE A 126 -2.07 0.21 -6.02
C ILE A 126 -1.63 1.61 -5.57
N PHE A 127 -0.33 1.92 -5.66
CA PHE A 127 0.17 3.25 -5.32
C PHE A 127 -0.33 4.29 -6.31
N ASP A 128 -0.21 4.03 -7.61
CA ASP A 128 -0.61 4.96 -8.66
C ASP A 128 -2.11 5.30 -8.57
N ASP A 129 -2.96 4.27 -8.44
CA ASP A 129 -4.42 4.41 -8.31
C ASP A 129 -4.79 5.17 -7.03
N ALA A 130 -4.08 4.92 -5.93
CA ALA A 130 -4.32 5.60 -4.67
C ALA A 130 -3.97 7.09 -4.73
N TYR A 131 -2.83 7.44 -5.35
CA TYR A 131 -2.45 8.84 -5.54
C TYR A 131 -3.38 9.55 -6.54
N ALA A 132 -3.73 8.90 -7.65
CA ALA A 132 -4.67 9.46 -8.62
C ALA A 132 -6.02 9.77 -7.97
N ALA A 133 -6.60 8.81 -7.24
CA ALA A 133 -7.85 8.99 -6.53
C ALA A 133 -7.77 10.06 -5.43
N ALA A 134 -6.66 10.16 -4.71
CA ALA A 134 -6.47 11.17 -3.67
C ALA A 134 -6.36 12.59 -4.26
N ILE A 135 -5.67 12.74 -5.38
CA ILE A 135 -5.55 14.00 -6.12
C ILE A 135 -6.92 14.43 -6.65
N GLU A 136 -7.66 13.52 -7.29
CA GLU A 136 -9.00 13.79 -7.81
C GLU A 136 -9.95 14.26 -6.70
N ARG A 137 -9.99 13.55 -5.57
CA ARG A 137 -10.81 13.94 -4.40
C ARG A 137 -10.42 15.31 -3.86
N TRP A 138 -9.12 15.61 -3.82
CA TRP A 138 -8.64 16.91 -3.37
C TRP A 138 -9.10 18.04 -4.32
N TYR A 139 -9.08 17.82 -5.64
CA TYR A 139 -9.59 18.79 -6.60
C TYR A 139 -11.08 19.05 -6.39
N VAL A 140 -11.91 18.00 -6.33
CA VAL A 140 -13.37 18.15 -6.12
C VAL A 140 -13.67 18.88 -4.81
N ALA A 141 -12.99 18.52 -3.71
CA ALA A 141 -13.17 19.17 -2.42
C ALA A 141 -12.71 20.65 -2.40
N THR A 142 -11.81 21.03 -3.30
CA THR A 142 -11.32 22.40 -3.45
C THR A 142 -12.27 23.23 -4.32
N ASP A 143 -12.87 22.62 -5.35
CA ASP A 143 -13.84 23.27 -6.24
C ASP A 143 -15.22 23.45 -5.60
N ALA A 144 -15.69 22.46 -4.83
CA ALA A 144 -16.96 22.51 -4.11
C ALA A 144 -17.00 23.50 -2.92
N ARG A 145 -15.88 24.16 -2.60
CA ARG A 145 -15.80 25.26 -1.62
C ARG A 145 -15.86 26.64 -2.28
N ARG A 146 -16.13 26.70 -3.59
CA ARG A 146 -16.49 27.92 -4.31
C ARG A 146 -17.96 28.24 -4.12
#